data_AF-D4X4C3-F1
#
_entry.id   AF-D4X4C3-F1
#
_cell.length_a   1.000
_cell.length_b   1.000
_cell.length_c   1.000
_cell.angle_alpha   90.00
_cell.angle_beta   90.00
_cell.angle_gamma   90.00
#
_symmetry.space_group_name_H-M   'P 1'
#
loop_
_entity.id
_entity.type
_entity.pdbx_description
1 polymer ?
#
loop_
_entity_poly.entity_id
_entity_poly.type
_entity_poly.pdbx_seq_one_letter_code
_entity_poly.pdbx_strand_id
1 'polypeptide(L)'
;MNDEQELLEPNPVYKDYPTKKHGWIYIAVDMRDLSFSKIGLTTEEVPARRVAQGRTYNPFITLFTTYDLGRSTFGISQQELNAIEGNIHRRSVFGYPRKHLDSGRDSEWFPINPDDAEGQVDLVLAKRGFSVDHEHLYEVYDNANNLHGLNLRAMRKIKKIYRPLPGQMRQLAEEAGYSARLIRPYLDYLEEFYTEGHHGQVWL
;
A
#
# COMPACT_ATOMS: atom_id res chain seq x y z
N MET A 1 -35.36 -5.50 -9.55
CA MET A 1 -35.20 -4.62 -10.73
C MET A 1 -33.82 -5.00 -11.25
N ASN A 2 -33.75 -5.56 -12.46
CA ASN A 2 -32.68 -6.44 -12.97
C ASN A 2 -31.27 -6.22 -12.39
N ASP A 3 -30.92 -7.07 -11.41
CA ASP A 3 -29.54 -7.33 -11.03
C ASP A 3 -28.92 -8.20 -12.13
N GLU A 4 -28.51 -7.58 -13.24
CA GLU A 4 -27.42 -8.16 -14.02
C GLU A 4 -26.19 -8.13 -13.11
N GLN A 5 -25.97 -9.21 -12.35
CA GLN A 5 -24.67 -9.50 -11.79
C GLN A 5 -23.72 -9.61 -12.99
N GLU A 6 -23.09 -8.49 -13.34
CA GLU A 6 -22.03 -8.45 -14.34
C GLU A 6 -21.04 -9.55 -13.96
N LEU A 7 -20.95 -10.58 -14.80
CA LEU A 7 -20.10 -11.73 -14.52
C LEU A 7 -18.67 -11.22 -14.47
N LEU A 8 -18.03 -11.40 -13.32
CA LEU A 8 -16.62 -11.07 -13.18
C LEU A 8 -15.81 -11.92 -14.13
N GLU A 9 -15.03 -11.26 -14.98
CA GLU A 9 -14.10 -11.91 -15.89
C GLU A 9 -12.65 -11.52 -15.55
N PRO A 10 -11.68 -12.43 -15.76
CA PRO A 10 -10.28 -12.08 -15.70
C PRO A 10 -9.95 -10.95 -16.68
N ASN A 11 -9.00 -10.08 -16.31
CA ASN A 11 -8.55 -9.03 -17.22
C ASN A 11 -8.06 -9.64 -18.54
N PRO A 12 -8.66 -9.29 -19.70
CA PRO A 12 -8.36 -9.94 -20.97
C PRO A 12 -6.90 -9.77 -21.42
N VAL A 13 -6.23 -8.72 -20.94
CA VAL A 13 -4.80 -8.47 -21.22
C VAL A 13 -3.90 -9.45 -20.48
N TYR A 14 -4.30 -9.89 -19.28
CA TYR A 14 -3.46 -10.68 -18.39
C TYR A 14 -3.92 -12.13 -18.19
N LYS A 15 -5.09 -12.51 -18.73
CA LYS A 15 -5.71 -13.83 -18.52
C LYS A 15 -4.82 -15.03 -18.86
N ASP A 16 -3.92 -14.87 -19.84
CA ASP A 16 -3.05 -15.94 -20.33
C ASP A 16 -1.68 -15.95 -19.61
N TYR A 17 -1.43 -15.00 -18.70
CA TYR A 17 -0.20 -14.95 -17.92
C TYR A 17 -0.34 -15.76 -16.62
N PRO A 18 0.68 -16.56 -16.25
CA PRO A 18 0.62 -17.36 -15.03
C PRO A 18 0.53 -16.47 -13.78
N THR A 19 -0.40 -16.81 -12.90
CA THR A 19 -0.56 -16.12 -11.63
C THR A 19 0.58 -16.47 -10.66
N LYS A 20 0.85 -15.55 -9.75
CA LYS A 20 1.78 -15.72 -8.65
C LYS A 20 1.00 -16.04 -7.38
N LYS A 21 1.52 -16.98 -6.60
CA LYS A 21 1.01 -17.26 -5.24
C LYS A 21 1.10 -16.02 -4.34
N HIS A 22 2.14 -15.23 -4.54
CA HIS A 22 2.41 -14.01 -3.79
C HIS A 22 2.62 -12.86 -4.75
N GLY A 23 1.90 -11.76 -4.53
CA GLY A 23 2.08 -10.52 -5.26
C GLY A 23 1.58 -9.39 -4.41
N TRP A 24 2.48 -8.46 -4.09
CA TRP A 24 2.23 -7.42 -3.11
C TRP A 24 2.50 -6.05 -3.69
N ILE A 25 1.70 -5.07 -3.26
CA ILE A 25 2.11 -3.67 -3.21
C ILE A 25 2.35 -3.35 -1.74
N TYR A 26 3.43 -2.63 -1.43
CA TYR A 26 3.70 -2.16 -0.09
C TYR A 26 4.11 -0.70 -0.10
N ILE A 27 3.68 0.00 0.93
CA ILE A 27 4.11 1.34 1.29
C ILE A 27 5.00 1.19 2.52
N ALA A 28 6.20 1.75 2.45
CA ALA A 28 7.12 1.85 3.58
C ALA A 28 7.55 3.31 3.75
N VAL A 29 7.91 3.67 4.98
CA VAL A 29 8.27 5.04 5.36
C VAL A 29 9.58 5.04 6.13
N ASP A 30 10.33 6.13 6.02
CA ASP A 30 11.34 6.46 7.02
C ASP A 30 10.65 7.14 8.20
N MET A 31 10.71 6.55 9.40
CA MET A 31 10.05 7.08 10.59
C MET A 31 10.54 8.49 10.99
N ARG A 32 11.64 8.96 10.40
CA ARG A 32 12.22 10.29 10.63
C ARG A 32 11.74 11.33 9.63
N ASP A 33 11.14 10.92 8.51
CA ASP A 33 10.69 11.82 7.45
C ASP A 33 9.51 11.22 6.69
N LEU A 34 8.30 11.69 7.04
CA LEU A 34 7.05 11.27 6.39
C LEU A 34 6.70 12.07 5.14
N SER A 35 7.60 12.95 4.65
CA SER A 35 7.39 13.64 3.38
C SER A 35 7.70 12.78 2.16
N PHE A 36 8.25 11.57 2.38
CA PHE A 36 8.51 10.59 1.34
C PHE A 36 7.94 9.23 1.70
N SER A 37 7.45 8.54 0.68
CA SER A 37 6.98 7.16 0.79
C SER A 37 7.70 6.28 -0.21
N LYS A 38 8.12 5.10 0.25
CA LYS A 38 8.57 4.03 -0.62
C LYS A 38 7.35 3.24 -1.06
N ILE A 39 7.07 3.20 -2.36
CA ILE A 39 6.00 2.38 -2.93
C ILE A 39 6.67 1.30 -3.75
N GLY A 40 6.65 0.07 -3.23
CA GLY A 40 7.33 -1.06 -3.83
C GLY A 40 6.40 -2.20 -4.16
N LEU A 41 6.84 -3.05 -5.07
CA LEU A 41 6.17 -4.30 -5.41
C LEU A 41 7.09 -5.47 -5.09
N THR A 42 6.49 -6.60 -4.72
CA THR A 42 7.26 -7.83 -4.47
C THR A 42 6.43 -9.08 -4.67
N THR A 43 7.08 -10.16 -5.08
CA THR A 43 6.51 -11.51 -5.13
C THR A 43 7.11 -12.42 -4.05
N GLU A 44 7.83 -11.85 -3.09
CA GLU A 44 8.26 -12.55 -1.88
C GLU A 44 7.05 -13.02 -1.07
N GLU A 45 7.25 -14.04 -0.24
CA GLU A 45 6.19 -14.59 0.61
C GLU A 45 5.54 -13.52 1.51
N VAL A 46 6.36 -12.59 2.03
CA VAL A 46 5.89 -11.45 2.83
C VAL A 46 6.66 -10.17 2.47
N PRO A 47 6.01 -8.99 2.42
CA PRO A 47 6.67 -7.73 2.10
C PRO A 47 7.84 -7.36 3.01
N ALA A 48 7.77 -7.73 4.30
CA ALA A 48 8.82 -7.46 5.27
C ALA A 48 10.18 -8.09 4.88
N ARG A 49 10.18 -9.25 4.21
CA ARG A 49 11.41 -9.85 3.69
C ARG A 49 12.06 -8.97 2.62
N ARG A 50 11.26 -8.39 1.73
CA ARG A 50 11.78 -7.47 0.70
C ARG A 50 12.36 -6.20 1.31
N VAL A 51 11.69 -5.63 2.31
CA VAL A 51 12.20 -4.46 3.04
C VAL A 51 13.52 -4.78 3.75
N ALA A 52 13.64 -5.97 4.35
CA ALA A 52 14.87 -6.41 5.01
C ALA A 52 16.00 -6.81 4.03
N GLN A 53 15.68 -7.32 2.84
CA GLN A 53 16.64 -7.69 1.79
C GLN A 53 17.17 -6.48 1.02
N GLY A 54 16.39 -5.39 0.96
CA GLY A 54 16.87 -4.14 0.39
C GLY A 54 18.21 -3.81 1.05
N ARG A 55 19.22 -3.44 0.27
CA ARG A 55 20.46 -2.85 0.77
C ARG A 55 20.23 -1.48 1.44
N THR A 56 19.06 -1.28 2.03
CA THR A 56 18.64 -0.12 2.79
C THR A 56 19.23 -0.27 4.18
N TYR A 57 20.44 0.25 4.36
CA TYR A 57 21.09 0.45 5.66
C TYR A 57 20.33 1.40 6.60
N ASN A 58 19.07 1.72 6.30
CA ASN A 58 18.28 2.67 7.05
C ASN A 58 17.45 1.89 8.09
N PRO A 59 17.86 1.88 9.37
CA PRO A 59 17.17 1.14 10.42
C PRO A 59 15.81 1.76 10.78
N PHE A 60 15.50 2.95 10.25
CA PHE A 60 14.26 3.66 10.52
C PHE A 60 13.18 3.39 9.47
N ILE A 61 13.41 2.48 8.52
CA ILE A 61 12.37 2.07 7.57
C ILE A 61 11.40 1.12 8.26
N THR A 62 10.11 1.40 8.12
CA THR A 62 9.04 0.49 8.54
C THR A 62 7.96 0.38 7.47
N LEU A 63 7.23 -0.75 7.48
CA LEU A 63 6.04 -0.90 6.65
C LEU A 63 4.94 0.02 7.19
N PHE A 64 4.23 0.65 6.27
CA PHE A 64 3.10 1.51 6.53
C PHE A 64 1.80 0.79 6.13
N THR A 65 1.71 0.29 4.90
CA THR A 65 0.51 -0.40 4.39
C THR A 65 0.91 -1.45 3.36
N THR A 66 0.21 -2.58 3.30
CA THR A 66 0.44 -3.61 2.30
C THR A 66 -0.87 -4.10 1.68
N TYR A 67 -0.80 -4.53 0.42
CA TYR A 67 -1.91 -5.07 -0.37
C TYR A 67 -1.53 -6.45 -0.92
N ASP A 68 -2.25 -7.49 -0.53
CA ASP A 68 -2.07 -8.87 -1.02
C ASP A 68 -2.88 -9.09 -2.31
N LEU A 69 -2.28 -8.78 -3.45
CA LEU A 69 -2.91 -9.00 -4.75
C LEU A 69 -2.96 -10.47 -5.14
N GLY A 70 -2.15 -11.33 -4.50
CA GLY A 70 -2.23 -12.79 -4.65
C GLY A 70 -3.59 -13.35 -4.20
N ARG A 71 -4.31 -12.62 -3.34
CA ARG A 71 -5.64 -12.96 -2.83
C ARG A 71 -6.80 -12.36 -3.63
N SER A 72 -6.52 -11.62 -4.71
CA SER A 72 -7.58 -11.15 -5.61
C SER A 72 -8.29 -12.33 -6.28
N THR A 73 -9.53 -12.13 -6.72
CA THR A 73 -10.42 -13.19 -7.25
C THR A 73 -9.78 -13.99 -8.39
N PHE A 74 -8.99 -13.34 -9.25
CA PHE A 74 -8.30 -13.99 -10.35
C PHE A 74 -6.79 -14.16 -10.12
N GLY A 75 -6.31 -13.86 -8.90
CA GLY A 75 -4.90 -13.75 -8.59
C GLY A 75 -4.21 -12.62 -9.34
N ILE A 76 -2.88 -12.62 -9.32
CA ILE A 76 -2.06 -11.56 -9.92
C ILE A 76 -0.92 -12.18 -10.73
N SER A 77 -0.66 -11.68 -11.94
CA SER A 77 0.50 -12.10 -12.74
C SER A 77 1.69 -11.14 -12.56
N GLN A 78 2.90 -11.61 -12.90
CA GLN A 78 4.08 -10.72 -12.91
C GLN A 78 3.91 -9.56 -13.90
N GLN A 79 3.29 -9.83 -15.06
CA GLN A 79 3.09 -8.83 -16.10
C GLN A 79 2.16 -7.72 -15.61
N GLU A 80 1.11 -8.09 -14.87
CA GLU A 80 0.18 -7.13 -14.28
C GLU A 80 0.82 -6.31 -13.16
N LEU A 81 1.63 -6.93 -12.29
CA LEU A 81 2.43 -6.20 -11.28
C LEU A 81 3.34 -5.15 -11.94
N ASN A 82 4.09 -5.54 -12.98
CA ASN A 82 4.95 -4.61 -13.72
C ASN A 82 4.15 -3.46 -14.36
N ALA A 83 2.94 -3.74 -14.85
CA ALA A 83 2.06 -2.72 -15.41
C ALA A 83 1.49 -1.76 -14.36
N ILE A 84 1.29 -2.23 -13.12
CA ILE A 84 0.91 -1.41 -11.97
C ILE A 84 2.10 -0.53 -11.56
N GLU A 85 3.29 -1.11 -11.40
CA GLU A 85 4.53 -0.38 -11.07
C GLU A 85 4.80 0.74 -12.09
N GLY A 86 4.75 0.42 -13.38
CA GLY A 86 4.91 1.41 -14.45
C GLY A 86 3.79 2.45 -14.48
N ASN A 87 2.62 2.18 -13.91
CA ASN A 87 1.57 3.19 -13.75
C ASN A 87 1.85 4.12 -12.57
N ILE A 88 2.29 3.59 -11.43
CA ILE A 88 2.67 4.35 -10.25
C ILE A 88 3.81 5.32 -10.61
N HIS A 89 4.87 4.83 -11.26
CA HIS A 89 6.02 5.66 -11.67
C HIS A 89 5.66 6.79 -12.65
N ARG A 90 4.59 6.65 -13.44
CA ARG A 90 4.18 7.64 -14.45
C ARG A 90 3.11 8.62 -13.95
N ARG A 91 2.44 8.31 -12.84
CA ARG A 91 1.33 9.12 -12.34
C ARG A 91 1.85 10.29 -11.53
N SER A 92 1.57 11.51 -12.00
CA SER A 92 1.99 12.75 -11.35
C SER A 92 1.49 12.91 -9.92
N VAL A 93 0.39 12.24 -9.55
CA VAL A 93 -0.15 12.28 -8.18
C VAL A 93 0.81 11.72 -7.13
N PHE A 94 1.70 10.80 -7.50
CA PHE A 94 2.77 10.30 -6.63
C PHE A 94 4.01 11.22 -6.65
N GLY A 95 4.02 12.26 -7.49
CA GLY A 95 5.20 13.03 -7.83
C GLY A 95 6.21 12.23 -8.67
N TYR A 96 7.39 12.81 -8.88
CA TYR A 96 8.47 12.13 -9.60
C TYR A 96 9.27 11.25 -8.64
N PRO A 97 9.56 9.99 -8.99
CA PRO A 97 10.44 9.16 -8.18
C PRO A 97 11.79 9.84 -7.97
N ARG A 98 12.33 9.74 -6.75
CA ARG A 98 13.68 10.20 -6.44
C ARG A 98 14.67 9.40 -7.27
N LYS A 99 15.75 10.03 -7.71
CA LYS A 99 16.81 9.36 -8.46
C LYS A 99 17.92 8.89 -7.53
N HIS A 100 18.42 7.68 -7.77
CA HIS A 100 19.65 7.21 -7.15
C HIS A 100 20.82 8.10 -7.58
N LEU A 101 21.55 8.68 -6.63
CA LEU A 101 22.63 9.64 -6.92
C LEU A 101 23.71 9.03 -7.82
N ASP A 102 24.11 7.79 -7.56
CA ASP A 102 25.21 7.15 -8.28
C ASP A 102 24.86 6.71 -9.70
N SER A 103 23.59 6.39 -9.97
CA SER A 103 23.16 5.78 -11.25
C SER A 103 22.20 6.64 -12.05
N GLY A 104 21.61 7.68 -11.46
CA GLY A 104 20.56 8.49 -12.06
C GLY A 104 19.24 7.75 -12.32
N ARG A 105 19.14 6.48 -11.92
CA ARG A 105 17.94 5.64 -12.10
C ARG A 105 16.85 6.08 -11.13
N ASP A 106 15.61 5.99 -11.58
CA ASP A 106 14.44 6.17 -10.72
C ASP A 106 14.46 5.12 -9.60
N SER A 107 14.22 5.58 -8.38
CA SER A 107 14.05 4.74 -7.19
C SER A 107 12.57 4.44 -6.98
N GLU A 108 12.29 3.64 -5.96
CA GLU A 108 10.93 3.39 -5.46
C GLU A 108 10.47 4.43 -4.42
N TRP A 109 11.20 5.54 -4.23
CA TRP A 109 10.88 6.59 -3.27
C TRP A 109 10.23 7.80 -3.93
N PHE A 110 9.08 8.21 -3.41
CA PHE A 110 8.22 9.23 -3.98
C PHE A 110 8.02 10.39 -2.98
N PRO A 111 7.96 11.66 -3.45
CA PRO A 111 7.71 12.85 -2.62
C PRO A 111 6.23 12.98 -2.27
N ILE A 112 5.71 12.03 -1.50
CA ILE A 112 4.29 11.94 -1.12
C ILE A 112 4.19 11.45 0.33
N ASN A 113 3.28 12.07 1.09
CA ASN A 113 2.92 11.62 2.43
C ASN A 113 2.32 10.20 2.37
N PRO A 114 2.60 9.34 3.35
CA PRO A 114 2.18 7.95 3.28
C PRO A 114 0.65 7.72 3.33
N ASP A 115 -0.15 8.59 3.95
CA ASP A 115 -1.62 8.49 3.87
C ASP A 115 -2.12 8.83 2.47
N ASP A 116 -1.55 9.86 1.83
CA ASP A 116 -1.88 10.21 0.45
C ASP A 116 -1.47 9.08 -0.50
N ALA A 117 -0.28 8.49 -0.31
CA ALA A 117 0.19 7.35 -1.09
C ALA A 117 -0.77 6.16 -0.96
N GLU A 118 -1.24 5.88 0.26
CA GLU A 118 -2.22 4.84 0.54
C GLU A 118 -3.53 5.08 -0.21
N GLY A 119 -4.12 6.28 -0.09
CA GLY A 119 -5.35 6.64 -0.80
C GLY A 119 -5.21 6.55 -2.31
N GLN A 120 -4.05 6.93 -2.86
CA GLN A 120 -3.79 6.79 -4.29
C GLN A 120 -3.64 5.33 -4.73
N VAL A 121 -3.01 4.46 -3.93
CA VAL A 121 -2.92 3.03 -4.23
C VAL A 121 -4.30 2.38 -4.15
N ASP A 122 -5.12 2.71 -3.16
CA ASP A 122 -6.51 2.24 -3.05
C ASP A 122 -7.29 2.56 -4.34
N LEU A 123 -7.20 3.81 -4.82
CA LEU A 123 -7.85 4.26 -6.05
C LEU A 123 -7.26 3.59 -7.31
N VAL A 124 -5.96 3.33 -7.35
CA VAL A 124 -5.32 2.60 -8.47
C VAL A 124 -5.88 1.18 -8.56
N LEU A 125 -5.99 0.48 -7.42
CA LEU A 125 -6.51 -0.89 -7.40
C LEU A 125 -8.00 -0.93 -7.75
N ALA A 126 -8.81 -0.06 -7.14
CA ALA A 126 -10.23 -0.01 -7.41
C ALA A 126 -10.53 0.32 -8.89
N LYS A 127 -9.94 1.38 -9.43
CA LYS A 127 -10.19 1.82 -10.83
C LYS A 127 -9.62 0.87 -11.87
N ARG A 128 -8.72 -0.06 -11.50
CA ARG A 128 -8.23 -1.12 -12.39
C ARG A 128 -9.17 -2.32 -12.49
N GLY A 129 -10.26 -2.34 -11.73
CA GLY A 129 -11.25 -3.41 -11.78
C GLY A 129 -10.86 -4.65 -10.97
N PHE A 130 -9.95 -4.52 -10.00
CA PHE A 130 -9.65 -5.62 -9.09
C PHE A 130 -10.88 -6.04 -8.31
N SER A 131 -10.95 -7.33 -7.99
CA SER A 131 -12.00 -7.93 -7.17
C SER A 131 -11.41 -8.91 -6.15
N VAL A 132 -12.15 -9.11 -5.05
CA VAL A 132 -11.79 -10.05 -3.98
C VAL A 132 -13.05 -10.80 -3.57
N ASP A 133 -13.00 -12.14 -3.49
CA ASP A 133 -14.16 -13.00 -3.26
C ASP A 133 -15.37 -12.67 -4.15
N HIS A 134 -15.11 -12.37 -5.42
CA HIS A 134 -16.13 -11.99 -6.40
C HIS A 134 -16.83 -10.64 -6.11
N GLU A 135 -16.19 -9.75 -5.36
CA GLU A 135 -16.65 -8.38 -5.12
C GLU A 135 -15.65 -7.38 -5.71
N HIS A 136 -16.11 -6.44 -6.53
CA HIS A 136 -15.25 -5.37 -7.02
C HIS A 136 -14.72 -4.50 -5.87
N LEU A 137 -13.47 -4.07 -6.00
CA LEU A 137 -12.89 -3.05 -5.11
C LEU A 137 -13.47 -1.65 -5.38
N TYR A 138 -14.00 -1.42 -6.58
CA TYR A 138 -14.72 -0.20 -6.94
C TYR A 138 -16.23 -0.40 -6.82
N GLU A 139 -16.92 0.52 -6.16
CA GLU A 139 -18.36 0.50 -6.01
C GLU A 139 -18.95 1.88 -6.34
N VAL A 140 -19.94 1.94 -7.24
CA VAL A 140 -20.52 3.22 -7.68
C VAL A 140 -21.55 3.75 -6.68
N TYR A 141 -22.26 2.85 -6.00
CA TYR A 141 -23.35 3.22 -5.13
C TYR A 141 -22.88 3.47 -3.70
N ASP A 142 -23.21 4.64 -3.18
CA ASP A 142 -22.93 4.98 -1.79
C ASP A 142 -23.74 4.08 -0.86
N ASN A 143 -23.04 3.35 -0.01
CA ASN A 143 -23.59 2.56 1.08
C ASN A 143 -22.62 2.60 2.27
N ALA A 144 -22.99 1.99 3.40
CA ALA A 144 -22.15 2.02 4.62
C ALA A 144 -20.75 1.40 4.45
N ASN A 145 -20.52 0.61 3.38
CA ASN A 145 -19.25 0.00 3.02
C ASN A 145 -18.57 0.69 1.83
N ASN A 146 -19.13 1.79 1.31
CA ASN A 146 -18.52 2.58 0.25
C ASN A 146 -17.85 3.83 0.85
N LEU A 147 -16.55 3.99 0.59
CA LEU A 147 -15.84 5.23 0.88
C LEU A 147 -15.23 5.78 -0.42
N HIS A 148 -15.82 6.85 -0.96
CA HIS A 148 -15.33 7.52 -2.17
C HIS A 148 -15.14 6.57 -3.38
N GLY A 149 -16.06 5.63 -3.54
CA GLY A 149 -16.02 4.62 -4.60
C GLY A 149 -15.23 3.37 -4.24
N LEU A 150 -14.74 3.23 -3.01
CA LEU A 150 -14.01 2.05 -2.54
C LEU A 150 -14.93 1.12 -1.75
N ASN A 151 -15.00 -0.15 -2.16
CA ASN A 151 -15.63 -1.20 -1.37
C ASN A 151 -14.71 -1.57 -0.20
N LEU A 152 -15.01 -1.02 0.99
CA LEU A 152 -14.24 -1.20 2.22
C LEU A 152 -14.16 -2.68 2.63
N ARG A 153 -15.24 -3.44 2.44
CA ARG A 153 -15.31 -4.86 2.81
C ARG A 153 -14.32 -5.68 1.99
N ALA A 154 -14.32 -5.50 0.68
CA ALA A 154 -13.40 -6.22 -0.21
C ALA A 154 -11.95 -5.75 0.00
N MET A 155 -11.73 -4.44 0.16
CA MET A 155 -10.39 -3.88 0.36
C MET A 155 -9.74 -4.38 1.66
N ARG A 156 -10.46 -4.43 2.79
CA ARG A 156 -9.94 -4.96 4.08
C ARG A 156 -9.46 -6.40 4.02
N LYS A 157 -9.92 -7.20 3.04
CA LYS A 157 -9.47 -8.59 2.88
C LYS A 157 -8.05 -8.70 2.33
N ILE A 158 -7.59 -7.69 1.57
CA ILE A 158 -6.26 -7.66 0.95
C ILE A 158 -5.34 -6.59 1.55
N LYS A 159 -5.90 -5.55 2.15
CA LYS A 159 -5.18 -4.42 2.73
C LYS A 159 -4.86 -4.68 4.20
N LYS A 160 -3.61 -4.43 4.59
CA LYS A 160 -3.16 -4.45 5.98
C LYS A 160 -2.47 -3.14 6.33
N ILE A 161 -2.96 -2.52 7.41
CA ILE A 161 -2.42 -1.28 7.98
C ILE A 161 -1.40 -1.59 9.08
N TYR A 162 -0.30 -0.85 9.11
CA TYR A 162 0.74 -0.94 10.13
C TYR A 162 0.83 0.36 10.92
N ARG A 163 -0.07 0.53 11.88
CA ARG A 163 -0.06 1.63 12.86
C ARG A 163 -0.02 1.01 14.24
N PRO A 164 1.15 0.85 14.87
CA PRO A 164 1.24 0.41 16.25
C PRO A 164 0.89 1.57 17.19
N LEU A 165 0.48 1.27 18.42
CA LEU A 165 0.24 2.32 19.41
C LEU A 165 1.53 3.14 19.63
N PRO A 166 1.45 4.47 19.85
CA PRO A 166 2.63 5.30 20.08
C PRO A 166 3.54 4.77 21.18
N GLY A 167 2.95 4.23 22.26
CA GLY A 167 3.70 3.60 23.36
C GLY A 167 4.49 2.36 22.93
N GLN A 168 3.92 1.51 22.07
CA GLN A 168 4.62 0.34 21.53
C GLN A 168 5.80 0.74 20.65
N MET A 169 5.63 1.79 19.84
CA MET A 169 6.69 2.29 18.96
C MET A 169 7.83 2.96 19.75
N ARG A 170 7.51 3.69 20.84
CA ARG A 170 8.51 4.21 21.78
C ARG A 170 9.34 3.09 22.40
N GLN A 171 8.67 2.06 22.92
CA GLN A 171 9.33 0.89 23.51
C GLN A 171 10.24 0.18 22.49
N LEU A 172 9.75 -0.04 21.26
CA LEU A 172 10.53 -0.68 20.20
C LEU A 172 11.81 0.10 19.87
N ALA A 173 11.74 1.44 19.83
CA ALA A 173 12.91 2.28 19.59
C ALA A 173 13.94 2.18 20.73
N GLU A 174 13.47 2.21 21.98
CA GLU A 174 14.33 2.12 23.17
C GLU A 174 14.99 0.74 23.28
N GLU A 175 14.26 -0.34 23.03
CA GLU A 175 14.79 -1.71 23.00
C GLU A 175 15.85 -1.90 21.90
N ALA A 176 15.70 -1.20 20.78
CA ALA A 176 16.68 -1.18 19.70
C ALA A 176 17.88 -0.23 19.96
N GLY A 177 17.93 0.44 21.12
CA GLY A 177 19.02 1.34 21.51
C GLY A 177 18.93 2.75 20.91
N TYR A 178 17.78 3.14 20.37
CA TYR A 178 17.54 4.47 19.80
C TYR A 178 16.76 5.36 20.75
N SER A 179 17.05 6.66 20.73
CA SER A 179 16.16 7.63 21.37
C SER A 179 14.87 7.74 20.58
N ALA A 180 13.72 7.65 21.26
CA ALA A 180 12.40 7.88 20.67
C ALA A 180 12.28 9.26 19.99
N ARG A 181 13.12 10.24 20.37
CA ARG A 181 13.18 11.56 19.70
C ARG A 181 13.60 11.46 18.22
N LEU A 182 14.37 10.44 17.83
CA LEU A 182 14.81 10.26 16.45
C LEU A 182 13.63 10.00 15.52
N ILE A 183 12.62 9.27 16.01
CA ILE A 183 11.41 8.92 15.25
C ILE A 183 10.21 9.79 15.63
N ARG A 184 10.48 10.99 16.18
CA ARG A 184 9.43 11.90 16.64
C ARG A 184 8.38 12.19 15.55
N PRO A 185 8.74 12.42 14.26
CA PRO A 185 7.75 12.64 13.21
C PRO A 185 6.73 11.50 13.08
N TYR A 186 7.18 10.24 13.17
CA TYR A 186 6.27 9.10 13.13
C TYR A 186 5.47 8.94 14.43
N LEU A 187 6.04 9.26 15.60
CA LEU A 187 5.30 9.24 16.85
C LEU A 187 4.19 10.30 16.89
N ASP A 188 4.47 11.52 16.41
CA ASP A 188 3.48 12.59 16.28
C ASP A 188 2.34 12.15 15.36
N TYR A 189 2.68 11.55 14.23
CA TYR A 189 1.71 10.97 13.31
C TYR A 189 0.86 9.87 13.96
N LEU A 190 1.46 8.93 14.72
CA LEU A 190 0.68 7.89 15.40
C LEU A 190 -0.21 8.49 16.49
N GLU A 191 0.27 9.49 17.24
CA GLU A 191 -0.52 10.21 18.24
C GLU A 191 -1.75 10.85 17.59
N GLU A 192 -1.59 11.51 16.44
CA GLU A 192 -2.69 12.04 15.62
C GLU A 192 -3.61 10.95 15.09
N PHE A 193 -3.07 9.88 14.52
CA PHE A 193 -3.83 8.77 13.95
C PHE A 193 -4.76 8.10 14.98
N TYR A 194 -4.36 8.06 16.25
CA TYR A 194 -5.17 7.49 17.34
C TYR A 194 -6.10 8.50 18.03
N THR A 195 -6.13 9.76 17.58
CA THR A 195 -7.20 10.67 17.99
C THR A 195 -8.54 10.21 17.43
N GLU A 196 -9.62 10.51 18.14
CA GLU A 196 -10.97 10.11 17.74
C GLU A 196 -11.35 10.76 16.40
N GLY A 197 -11.83 9.96 15.45
CA GLY A 197 -12.32 10.45 14.16
C GLY A 197 -11.26 10.62 13.07
N HIS A 198 -10.04 10.09 13.26
CA HIS A 198 -9.04 10.08 12.19
C HIS A 198 -9.54 9.25 10.99
N HIS A 199 -9.59 9.87 9.80
CA HIS A 199 -10.16 9.28 8.59
C HIS A 199 -9.55 7.92 8.21
N GLY A 200 -8.25 7.71 8.45
CA GLY A 200 -7.55 6.44 8.19
C GLY A 200 -7.96 5.28 9.12
N GLN A 201 -8.67 5.54 10.23
CA GLN A 201 -9.15 4.47 11.13
C GLN A 201 -10.24 3.61 10.51
N VAL A 202 -10.84 4.04 9.39
CA VAL A 202 -11.80 3.24 8.61
C VAL A 202 -11.24 1.88 8.17
N TRP A 203 -9.92 1.72 8.17
CA TRP A 203 -9.24 0.50 7.77
C TRP A 203 -8.88 -0.45 8.93
N LEU A 204 -9.06 -0.01 10.18
CA LEU A 204 -8.81 -0.81 11.39
C LEU A 204 -9.91 -1.86 11.64
#